data_AF-A0A358QQ73-F1
#
_entry.id   AF-A0A358QQ73-F1
#
_cell.length_a   1.000
_cell.length_b   1.000
_cell.length_c   1.000
_cell.angle_alpha   90.00
_cell.angle_beta   90.00
_cell.angle_gamma   90.00
#
_symmetry.space_group_name_H-M   'P 1'
#
loop_
_entity.id
_entity.type
_entity.pdbx_description
1 polymer ?
#
loop_
_entity_poly.entity_id
_entity_poly.type
_entity_poly.pdbx_seq_one_letter_code
_entity_poly.pdbx_strand_id
1 'polypeptide(L)'
;MAFRKDDMIDEINVKAGTLDWYTRNKKLLDKSVPEVVIIDKNIGDTYFRLLRNDKFQLVFIHRTGFFNRVAVGDIENVDYFDGIRIQLTWNPEESFMKIADTTLEQNYFICKAEC
;
A
#
# COMPACT_ATOMS: atom_id res chain seq x y z
N MET A 1 27.04 36.76 -1.24
CA MET A 1 26.72 35.41 -1.75
C MET A 1 25.24 35.41 -2.12
N ALA A 2 24.93 35.41 -3.41
CA ALA A 2 23.55 35.36 -3.88
C ALA A 2 23.19 33.88 -4.07
N PHE A 3 22.24 33.38 -3.30
CA PHE A 3 21.66 32.06 -3.51
C PHE A 3 20.82 32.13 -4.79
N ARG A 4 21.17 31.33 -5.81
CA ARG A 4 20.37 31.18 -7.03
C ARG A 4 19.10 30.42 -6.65
N LYS A 5 17.95 30.97 -7.03
CA LYS A 5 16.63 30.33 -6.87
C LYS A 5 16.46 29.05 -7.70
N ASP A 6 17.40 28.75 -8.58
CA ASP A 6 17.38 27.59 -9.47
C ASP A 6 17.77 26.26 -8.78
N ASP A 7 18.35 26.28 -7.58
CA ASP A 7 18.76 25.06 -6.85
C ASP A 7 17.64 24.44 -5.97
N MET A 8 16.39 24.90 -6.09
CA MET A 8 15.26 24.48 -5.23
C MET A 8 14.21 23.59 -5.92
N ILE A 9 14.48 23.07 -7.11
CA ILE A 9 13.50 22.26 -7.87
C ILE A 9 14.15 20.97 -8.38
N ASP A 10 14.66 20.15 -7.46
CA ASP A 10 14.44 18.71 -7.61
C ASP A 10 13.06 18.43 -7.03
N GLU A 11 12.05 18.88 -7.77
CA GLU A 11 10.65 18.55 -7.52
C GLU A 11 10.56 17.03 -7.38
N ILE A 12 10.11 16.57 -6.21
CA ILE A 12 9.76 15.19 -5.95
C ILE A 12 8.73 14.78 -7.01
N ASN A 13 9.20 14.20 -8.12
CA ASN A 13 8.37 13.87 -9.27
C ASN A 13 7.66 12.53 -9.04
N VAL A 14 7.08 12.37 -7.84
CA VAL A 14 6.24 11.24 -7.48
C VAL A 14 4.86 11.52 -8.04
N LYS A 15 4.54 10.86 -9.16
CA LYS A 15 3.18 10.93 -9.71
C LYS A 15 2.19 10.34 -8.71
N ALA A 16 1.23 11.16 -8.30
CA ALA A 16 0.10 10.69 -7.52
C ALA A 16 -0.66 9.60 -8.29
N GLY A 17 -1.16 8.61 -7.57
CA GLY A 17 -1.84 7.48 -8.19
C GLY A 17 -2.73 6.73 -7.23
N THR A 18 -3.66 5.97 -7.82
CA THR A 18 -4.55 5.07 -7.12
C THR A 18 -4.58 3.74 -7.85
N LEU A 19 -4.49 2.65 -7.10
CA LEU A 19 -4.72 1.30 -7.58
C LEU A 19 -5.85 0.70 -6.76
N ASP A 20 -6.93 0.29 -7.42
CA ASP A 20 -8.12 -0.27 -6.81
C ASP A 20 -8.48 -1.57 -7.51
N TRP A 21 -8.55 -2.64 -6.73
CA TRP A 21 -8.92 -3.94 -7.27
C TRP A 21 -9.58 -4.81 -6.21
N TYR A 22 -10.20 -5.86 -6.72
CA TYR A 22 -10.83 -6.90 -5.96
C TYR A 22 -10.10 -8.23 -6.16
N THR A 23 -9.95 -9.02 -5.10
CA THR A 23 -9.32 -10.33 -5.18
C THR A 23 -10.02 -11.37 -4.31
N ARG A 24 -10.18 -12.56 -4.88
CA ARG A 24 -10.61 -13.80 -4.21
C ARG A 24 -9.44 -14.77 -4.04
N ASN A 25 -8.20 -14.28 -4.05
CA ASN A 25 -7.03 -15.15 -3.99
C ASN A 25 -7.01 -15.90 -2.65
N LYS A 26 -7.35 -17.19 -2.70
CA LYS A 26 -7.41 -18.08 -1.53
C LYS A 26 -6.11 -18.10 -0.73
N LYS A 27 -4.96 -17.89 -1.37
CA LYS A 27 -3.65 -17.86 -0.69
C LYS A 27 -3.51 -16.72 0.31
N LEU A 28 -4.20 -15.59 0.08
CA LEU A 28 -4.17 -14.46 1.01
C LEU A 28 -4.76 -14.81 2.37
N LEU A 29 -5.74 -15.72 2.36
CA LEU A 29 -6.48 -16.17 3.55
C LEU A 29 -5.96 -17.50 4.09
N ASP A 30 -5.05 -18.15 3.36
CA ASP A 30 -4.51 -19.44 3.75
C ASP A 30 -3.44 -19.29 4.83
N LYS A 31 -3.80 -19.66 6.07
CA LYS A 31 -2.90 -19.60 7.25
C LYS A 31 -1.69 -20.52 7.15
N SER A 32 -1.71 -21.51 6.25
CA SER A 32 -0.56 -22.37 6.00
C SER A 32 0.51 -21.70 5.15
N VAL A 33 0.18 -20.62 4.42
CA VAL A 33 1.11 -19.91 3.57
C VAL A 33 1.76 -18.78 4.37
N PRO A 34 3.09 -18.80 4.60
CA PRO A 34 3.75 -17.82 5.46
C PRO A 34 3.76 -16.41 4.86
N GLU A 35 3.91 -16.27 3.54
CA GLU A 35 3.89 -14.97 2.87
C GLU A 35 3.19 -15.06 1.52
N VAL A 36 2.41 -14.03 1.17
CA VAL A 36 1.86 -13.84 -0.18
C VAL A 36 2.20 -12.45 -0.69
N VAL A 37 3.05 -12.39 -1.70
CA VAL A 37 3.34 -11.15 -2.42
C VAL A 37 2.24 -10.88 -3.44
N ILE A 38 1.66 -9.69 -3.37
CA ILE A 38 0.57 -9.23 -4.25
C ILE A 38 1.12 -8.27 -5.30
N ILE A 39 1.96 -7.33 -4.87
CA ILE A 39 2.64 -6.36 -5.72
C ILE A 39 4.11 -6.32 -5.30
N ASP A 40 4.99 -6.34 -6.28
CA ASP A 40 6.42 -6.08 -6.11
C ASP A 40 6.94 -5.48 -7.42
N LYS A 41 7.03 -4.14 -7.45
CA LYS A 41 7.30 -3.39 -8.68
C LYS A 41 8.18 -2.17 -8.40
N ASN A 42 9.15 -1.97 -9.29
CA ASN A 42 9.86 -0.70 -9.44
C ASN A 42 9.28 0.04 -10.65
N ILE A 43 8.95 1.32 -10.47
CA ILE A 43 8.45 2.23 -11.52
C ILE A 43 9.29 3.50 -11.44
N GLY A 44 10.24 3.66 -12.37
CA GLY A 44 11.27 4.69 -12.25
C GLY A 44 12.03 4.56 -10.93
N ASP A 45 12.15 5.66 -10.19
CA ASP A 45 12.82 5.70 -8.87
C ASP A 45 11.91 5.34 -7.69
N THR A 46 10.70 4.86 -7.97
CA THR A 46 9.72 4.49 -6.94
C THR A 46 9.54 2.98 -6.88
N TYR A 47 9.60 2.44 -5.67
CA TYR A 47 9.36 1.06 -5.34
C TYR A 47 8.03 0.89 -4.60
N PHE A 48 7.20 -0.02 -5.09
CA PHE A 48 5.94 -0.42 -4.46
C PHE A 48 5.97 -1.90 -4.14
N ARG A 49 5.70 -2.25 -2.88
CA ARG A 49 5.45 -3.64 -2.47
C ARG A 49 4.14 -3.72 -1.70
N LEU A 50 3.34 -4.72 -2.01
CA LEU A 50 2.20 -5.12 -1.20
C LEU A 50 2.31 -6.62 -0.96
N LEU A 51 2.32 -7.02 0.31
CA LEU A 51 2.36 -8.42 0.71
C LEU A 51 1.44 -8.67 1.89
N ARG A 52 1.09 -9.94 2.08
CA ARG A 52 0.47 -10.46 3.29
C ARG A 52 1.52 -11.27 4.04
N ASN A 53 1.87 -10.89 5.27
CA ASN A 53 2.91 -11.54 6.07
C ASN A 53 2.38 -12.75 6.88
N ASP A 54 3.24 -13.38 7.67
CA ASP A 54 2.91 -14.54 8.51
C ASP A 54 1.96 -14.19 9.67
N LYS A 55 1.96 -12.92 10.08
CA LYS A 55 1.06 -12.36 11.10
C LYS A 55 -0.32 -11.97 10.57
N PHE A 56 -0.68 -12.37 9.34
CA PHE A 56 -1.97 -12.00 8.74
C PHE A 56 -2.17 -10.48 8.64
N GLN A 57 -1.10 -9.77 8.30
CA GLN A 57 -1.14 -8.34 8.04
C GLN A 57 -0.85 -8.08 6.57
N LEU A 58 -1.64 -7.21 5.95
CA LEU A 58 -1.26 -6.58 4.70
C LEU A 58 -0.25 -5.47 4.99
N VAL A 59 0.86 -5.49 4.27
CA VAL A 59 1.95 -4.53 4.39
C VAL A 59 2.16 -3.88 3.05
N PHE A 60 1.82 -2.59 2.97
CA PHE A 60 2.08 -1.75 1.81
C PHE A 60 3.34 -0.91 2.06
N ILE A 61 4.32 -1.05 1.18
CA ILE A 61 5.58 -0.31 1.18
C ILE A 61 5.59 0.58 -0.06
N HIS A 62 5.79 1.87 0.16
CA HIS A 62 6.02 2.86 -0.87
C HIS A 62 7.34 3.58 -0.57
N ARG A 63 8.37 3.25 -1.34
CA ARG A 63 9.72 3.77 -1.16
C ARG A 63 10.16 4.56 -2.38
N THR A 64 10.78 5.70 -2.15
CA THR A 64 11.47 6.50 -3.17
C THR A 64 12.92 6.71 -2.72
N GLY A 65 13.70 7.49 -3.48
CA GLY A 65 15.01 7.96 -3.02
C GLY A 65 14.94 8.87 -1.78
N PHE A 66 13.77 9.45 -1.48
CA PHE A 66 13.61 10.49 -0.44
C PHE A 66 12.88 10.01 0.81
N PHE A 67 12.02 9.00 0.69
CA PHE A 67 11.24 8.49 1.81
C PHE A 67 11.02 6.98 1.71
N ASN A 68 10.71 6.38 2.86
CA ASN A 68 10.26 4.99 2.95
C ASN A 68 9.00 4.94 3.80
N ARG A 69 7.85 4.75 3.15
CA ARG A 69 6.55 4.76 3.80
C ARG A 69 5.98 3.36 3.92
N VAL A 70 5.57 2.98 5.13
CA VAL A 70 4.98 1.65 5.38
C VAL A 70 3.60 1.78 6.04
N ALA A 71 2.59 1.18 5.41
CA ALA A 71 1.26 1.03 5.97
C ALA A 71 0.98 -0.44 6.27
N VAL A 72 0.50 -0.73 7.48
CA VAL A 72 0.19 -2.09 7.94
C VAL A 72 -1.27 -2.17 8.35
N GLY A 73 -1.99 -3.14 7.80
CA GLY A 73 -3.40 -3.42 8.12
C GLY A 73 -3.56 -4.88 8.56
N ASP A 74 -4.19 -5.07 9.71
CA ASP A 74 -4.54 -6.40 10.21
C ASP A 74 -5.72 -6.95 9.41
N ILE A 75 -5.55 -8.17 8.88
CA ILE A 75 -6.56 -8.85 8.09
C ILE A 75 -6.99 -10.17 8.75
N GLU A 76 -6.75 -10.38 10.05
CA GLU A 76 -7.14 -11.61 10.73
C GLU A 76 -8.65 -11.69 10.99
N ASN A 77 -9.31 -10.56 11.27
CA ASN A 77 -10.69 -10.52 11.77
C ASN A 77 -11.74 -10.05 10.76
N VAL A 78 -11.39 -9.79 9.51
CA VAL A 78 -12.41 -9.38 8.53
C VAL A 78 -13.03 -10.62 7.90
N ASP A 79 -14.36 -10.61 7.73
CA ASP A 79 -15.07 -11.73 7.12
C ASP A 79 -14.91 -11.68 5.59
N TYR A 80 -14.21 -12.65 5.03
CA TYR A 80 -13.75 -12.64 3.63
C TYR A 80 -14.50 -13.62 2.74
N PHE A 81 -15.68 -14.08 3.15
CA PHE A 81 -16.40 -15.15 2.45
C PHE A 81 -16.56 -14.85 0.95
N ASP A 82 -16.74 -13.58 0.59
CA ASP A 82 -16.83 -13.10 -0.79
C ASP A 82 -15.54 -12.43 -1.31
N GLY A 83 -14.44 -12.37 -0.58
CA GLY A 83 -13.17 -11.76 -1.01
C GLY A 83 -12.93 -10.34 -0.49
N ILE A 84 -11.82 -9.74 -0.90
CA ILE A 84 -11.36 -8.43 -0.41
C ILE A 84 -11.22 -7.41 -1.52
N ARG A 85 -11.57 -6.17 -1.21
CA ARG A 85 -11.21 -5.00 -2.01
C ARG A 85 -10.02 -4.30 -1.37
N ILE A 86 -8.98 -4.07 -2.17
CA ILE A 86 -7.79 -3.33 -1.75
C ILE A 86 -7.69 -2.08 -2.61
N GLN A 87 -7.54 -0.94 -1.96
CA GLN A 87 -7.27 0.34 -2.61
C GLN A 87 -5.99 0.92 -2.03
N LEU A 88 -5.02 1.17 -2.89
CA LEU A 88 -3.78 1.86 -2.56
C LEU A 88 -3.84 3.25 -3.19
N THR A 89 -3.56 4.28 -2.38
CA THR A 89 -3.48 5.67 -2.86
C THR A 89 -2.17 6.26 -2.39
N TRP A 90 -1.47 6.94 -3.28
CA TRP A 90 -0.21 7.61 -2.95
C TRP A 90 -0.12 8.97 -3.64
N ASN A 91 0.57 9.89 -2.97
CA ASN A 91 0.98 11.17 -3.49
C ASN A 91 2.36 11.53 -2.87
N PRO A 92 2.97 12.67 -3.23
CA PRO A 92 4.25 13.08 -2.65
C PRO A 92 4.25 13.21 -1.12
N GLU A 93 3.12 13.56 -0.50
CA GLU A 93 3.01 13.86 0.94
C GLU A 93 2.63 12.65 1.80
N GLU A 94 1.83 11.74 1.26
CA GLU A 94 1.24 10.64 2.02
C GLU A 94 0.93 9.41 1.16
N SER A 95 0.71 8.30 1.85
CA SER A 95 0.35 7.03 1.25
C SER A 95 -0.60 6.29 2.15
N PHE A 96 -1.60 5.66 1.54
CA PHE A 96 -2.68 4.99 2.24
C PHE A 96 -2.98 3.65 1.61
N MET A 97 -3.37 2.73 2.49
CA MET A 97 -4.00 1.48 2.12
C MET A 97 -5.38 1.45 2.74
N LYS A 98 -6.40 1.19 1.91
CA LYS A 98 -7.76 0.90 2.33
C LYS A 98 -8.09 -0.55 1.99
N ILE A 99 -8.58 -1.29 2.98
CA ILE A 99 -9.00 -2.69 2.83
C ILE A 99 -10.47 -2.73 3.20
N ALA A 100 -11.32 -3.37 2.39
CA ALA A 100 -12.74 -3.58 2.69
C ALA A 100 -13.17 -5.01 2.37
N ASP A 101 -14.12 -5.52 3.15
CA ASP A 101 -14.90 -6.69 2.79
C ASP A 101 -15.81 -6.40 1.59
N THR A 102 -16.36 -7.46 1.02
CA THR A 102 -17.27 -7.35 -0.13
C THR A 102 -18.74 -7.59 0.21
N THR A 103 -19.01 -7.95 1.47
CA THR A 103 -20.32 -7.94 2.08
C THR A 103 -20.74 -6.50 2.43
N LEU A 104 -22.04 -6.23 2.39
CA LEU A 104 -22.66 -4.89 2.29
C LEU A 104 -22.51 -4.00 3.55
N GLU A 105 -21.71 -4.38 4.54
CA GLU A 105 -21.36 -3.55 5.69
C GLU A 105 -19.88 -3.18 5.60
N GLN A 106 -19.59 -1.96 5.13
CA GLN A 106 -18.24 -1.48 4.82
C GLN A 106 -17.30 -1.53 6.03
N ASN A 107 -16.70 -2.69 6.32
CA ASN A 107 -15.63 -2.79 7.29
C ASN A 107 -14.34 -2.38 6.58
N TYR A 108 -14.06 -1.07 6.58
CA TYR A 108 -12.85 -0.54 5.98
C TYR A 108 -11.81 -0.10 6.99
N PHE A 109 -10.57 -0.52 6.77
CA PHE A 109 -9.41 -0.06 7.54
C PHE A 109 -8.58 0.87 6.66
N ILE A 110 -8.32 2.08 7.15
CA ILE A 110 -7.40 3.03 6.50
C ILE A 110 -6.10 3.02 7.29
N CYS A 111 -5.03 2.59 6.63
CA CYS A 111 -3.70 2.61 7.19
C CYS A 111 -2.92 3.74 6.51
N LYS A 112 -2.55 4.78 7.26
CA LYS A 112 -1.63 5.82 6.81
C LYS A 112 -0.21 5.30 6.96
N ALA A 113 0.60 5.50 5.94
CA ALA A 113 1.98 5.08 5.96
C ALA A 113 2.84 6.05 6.78
N GLU A 114 3.67 5.53 7.68
CA GLU A 114 4.60 6.31 8.50
C GLU A 114 5.96 6.45 7.79
N CYS A 115 6.67 7.56 8.01
CA CYS A 115 7.98 7.88 7.41
C CYS A 115 9.15 7.38 8.26
#